data_AF-A0A6D2WAY8-F1
#
_entry.id   AF-A0A6D2WAY8-F1
#
_cell.length_a   1.000
_cell.length_b   1.000
_cell.length_c   1.000
_cell.angle_alpha   90.00
_cell.angle_beta   90.00
_cell.angle_gamma   90.00
#
_symmetry.space_group_name_H-M   'P 1'
#
loop_
_entity.id
_entity.type
_entity.pdbx_description
1 polymer ?
#
loop_
_entity_poly.entity_id
_entity_poly.type
_entity_poly.pdbx_seq_one_letter_code
_entity_poly.pdbx_strand_id
1 'polypeptide(L)'
;MSASAVYVLDLKGKVLICRNYRGDVDMSEVEHFMPILMEKEEEGMLSPILAHGGVRFMWIKHNNLYLVATSKKNACVSLVFSFLYKVVQVFSEYFKELEEESIRDNFVIIYELLDELMDFGYPQTTDSKILQEYITQEGHKLETGAPRPPATVTNAVSWRSEGIKYRKNEVFLDVIESVNLLVSANGNVLRSEIVGSIKMRVFLSGMPELRLGLNDKVLFDNTGRGKSKSVELEDVKFHQCVRLSRFENDRTISFIPPDGEFELMSYRLNTHVKPLIWIESVIEKHSHSRIEYMIKAKSQFKRRSTANNVEIHIPVPNDADSPKFKTTVGSVKWVPENSEIVWSIKSFPGGKEYLMRAHFGLPSVEAEDKEGKPPISVKFEIPYFTTSGIQVRYLKIIEKSGYQALPWVRYITQNGDYQLRTQ
;
A
#
# COMPACT_ATOMS: atom_id res chain seq x y z
N MET A 1 24.71 -5.57 11.73
CA MET A 1 23.97 -6.36 12.75
C MET A 1 22.60 -5.72 12.91
N SER A 2 21.54 -6.52 13.01
CA SER A 2 20.16 -6.02 12.86
C SER A 2 19.33 -6.31 14.12
N ALA A 3 18.46 -7.32 14.11
CA ALA A 3 17.65 -7.72 15.25
C ALA A 3 18.38 -8.76 16.13
N SER A 4 18.21 -8.67 17.45
CA SER A 4 18.61 -9.69 18.42
C SER A 4 17.48 -10.68 18.67
N ALA A 5 16.27 -10.16 18.87
CA ALA A 5 15.05 -10.94 19.00
C ALA A 5 13.90 -10.21 18.29
N VAL A 6 12.92 -10.98 17.83
CA VAL A 6 11.67 -10.50 17.23
C VAL A 6 10.50 -11.05 18.03
N TYR A 7 9.54 -10.19 18.33
CA TYR A 7 8.35 -10.48 19.12
C TYR A 7 7.11 -10.07 18.33
N VAL A 8 6.03 -10.82 18.51
CA VAL A 8 4.68 -10.39 18.14
C VAL A 8 3.89 -10.25 19.43
N LEU A 9 3.36 -9.05 19.66
CA LEU A 9 2.58 -8.71 20.85
C LEU A 9 1.12 -8.42 20.47
N ASP A 10 0.21 -8.61 21.41
CA ASP A 10 -1.16 -8.11 21.31
C ASP A 10 -1.25 -6.61 21.65
N LEU A 11 -2.46 -6.03 21.57
CA LEU A 11 -2.72 -4.63 21.91
C LEU A 11 -2.44 -4.28 23.39
N LYS A 12 -2.38 -5.28 24.28
CA LYS A 12 -2.07 -5.10 25.70
C LYS A 12 -0.57 -5.21 25.99
N GLY A 13 0.24 -5.51 24.97
CA GLY A 13 1.69 -5.70 25.09
C GLY A 13 2.11 -7.09 25.53
N LYS A 14 1.20 -8.06 25.59
CA LYS A 14 1.53 -9.44 25.92
C LYS A 14 2.17 -10.14 24.73
N VAL A 15 3.24 -10.88 24.97
CA VAL A 15 3.91 -11.70 23.95
C VAL A 15 2.98 -12.83 23.48
N LEU A 16 2.65 -12.83 22.20
CA LEU A 16 1.94 -13.93 21.53
C LEU A 16 2.93 -14.99 21.03
N ILE A 17 4.03 -14.55 20.40
CA ILE A 17 5.15 -15.40 20.00
C ILE A 17 6.45 -14.58 20.02
N CYS A 18 7.58 -15.24 20.23
CA CYS A 18 8.89 -14.59 20.20
C CYS A 18 9.97 -15.52 19.65
N ARG A 19 10.95 -14.96 18.96
CA ARG A 19 12.14 -15.69 18.47
C ARG A 19 13.39 -14.90 18.82
N ASN A 20 14.28 -15.55 19.57
CA ASN A 20 15.60 -15.02 19.88
C ASN A 20 16.62 -15.56 18.87
N TYR A 21 17.31 -14.66 18.17
CA TYR A 21 18.30 -15.01 17.15
C TYR A 21 19.73 -14.89 17.65
N ARG A 22 20.01 -14.02 18.62
CA ARG A 22 21.39 -13.67 19.01
C ARG A 22 21.69 -13.82 20.50
N GLY A 23 20.68 -13.70 21.36
CA GLY A 23 20.87 -13.68 22.81
C GLY A 23 21.55 -12.42 23.37
N ASP A 24 21.67 -11.34 22.57
CA ASP A 24 22.31 -10.09 23.00
C ASP A 24 21.40 -9.22 23.93
N VAL A 25 20.10 -9.50 23.92
CA VAL A 25 19.05 -8.81 24.69
C VAL A 25 18.28 -9.86 25.48
N ASP A 26 18.03 -9.61 26.77
CA ASP A 26 17.20 -10.47 27.60
C ASP A 26 15.76 -10.44 27.07
N MET A 27 15.11 -11.61 27.01
CA MET A 27 13.74 -11.73 26.51
C MET A 27 12.74 -10.97 27.39
N SER A 28 13.05 -10.78 28.67
CA SER A 28 12.24 -10.03 29.63
C SER A 28 12.20 -8.52 29.36
N GLU A 29 13.16 -7.96 28.60
CA GLU A 29 13.18 -6.53 28.26
C GLU A 29 11.92 -6.07 27.51
N VAL A 30 11.25 -6.99 26.81
CA VAL A 30 10.00 -6.71 26.09
C VAL A 30 8.87 -6.23 27.01
N GLU A 31 8.90 -6.55 28.31
CA GLU A 31 7.87 -6.11 29.27
C GLU A 31 7.87 -4.58 29.46
N HIS A 32 9.00 -3.92 29.21
CA HIS A 32 9.12 -2.46 29.29
C HIS A 32 8.60 -1.75 28.02
N PHE A 33 8.37 -2.48 26.92
CA PHE A 33 7.98 -1.89 25.65
C PHE A 33 6.65 -1.13 25.74
N MET A 34 5.60 -1.76 26.26
CA MET A 34 4.26 -1.17 26.28
C MET A 34 4.15 0.03 27.24
N PRO A 35 4.68 -0.02 28.48
CA PRO A 35 4.73 1.15 29.35
C PRO A 35 5.44 2.34 28.72
N ILE A 36 6.59 2.13 28.07
CA ILE A 36 7.34 3.21 27.39
C ILE A 36 6.57 3.74 26.18
N LEU A 37 5.89 2.86 25.43
CA LEU A 37 5.07 3.27 24.29
C LEU A 37 3.95 4.21 24.74
N MET A 38 3.24 3.86 25.82
CA MET A 38 2.17 4.69 26.40
C MET A 38 2.71 6.02 26.94
N GLU A 39 3.82 5.99 27.69
CA GLU A 39 4.48 7.21 28.19
C GLU A 39 4.82 8.16 27.03
N LYS A 40 5.44 7.64 25.96
CA LYS A 40 5.83 8.46 24.80
C LYS A 40 4.64 8.92 23.97
N GLU A 41 3.55 8.17 23.94
CA GLU A 41 2.29 8.59 23.31
C GLU A 41 1.64 9.74 24.07
N GLU A 42 1.54 9.65 25.40
CA GLU A 42 0.99 10.69 26.28
C GLU A 42 1.82 11.98 26.24
N GLU A 43 3.15 11.87 26.14
CA GLU A 43 4.05 13.01 25.97
C GLU A 43 4.05 13.61 24.55
N GLY A 44 3.37 12.97 23.59
CA GLY A 44 3.41 13.37 22.18
C GLY A 44 4.76 13.13 21.49
N MET A 45 5.59 12.26 22.07
CA MET A 45 6.95 11.88 21.63
C MET A 45 6.98 10.49 20.98
N LEU A 46 5.84 10.05 20.43
CA LEU A 46 5.72 8.75 19.78
C LEU A 46 6.78 8.57 18.68
N SER A 47 7.50 7.46 18.76
CA SER A 47 8.58 7.12 17.85
C SER A 47 8.53 5.63 17.47
N PRO A 48 8.76 5.28 16.19
CA PRO A 48 8.91 3.88 15.77
C PRO A 48 10.10 3.16 16.43
N ILE A 49 10.99 3.91 17.09
CA ILE A 49 12.12 3.39 17.85
C ILE A 49 12.03 3.89 19.29
N LEU A 50 11.83 2.97 20.22
CA LEU A 50 11.84 3.23 21.67
C LEU A 50 13.15 2.76 22.29
N ALA A 51 13.41 3.18 23.53
CA ALA A 51 14.64 2.88 24.23
C ALA A 51 14.40 2.57 25.70
N HIS A 52 15.01 1.48 26.19
CA HIS A 52 15.14 1.18 27.62
C HIS A 52 16.63 0.94 27.92
N GLY A 53 17.28 1.92 28.55
CA GLY A 53 18.73 1.92 28.74
C GLY A 53 19.50 1.74 27.41
N GLY A 54 20.25 0.63 27.30
CA GLY A 54 21.00 0.27 26.11
C GLY A 54 20.22 -0.52 25.04
N VAL A 55 18.98 -0.91 25.32
CA VAL A 55 18.12 -1.68 24.40
C VAL A 55 17.31 -0.71 23.55
N ARG A 56 17.14 -1.04 22.27
CA ARG A 56 16.29 -0.33 21.31
C ARG A 56 15.18 -1.26 20.85
N PHE A 57 13.96 -0.75 20.80
CA PHE A 57 12.77 -1.45 20.31
C PHE A 57 12.34 -0.80 19.00
N MET A 58 12.58 -1.46 17.87
CA MET A 58 12.07 -1.05 16.57
C MET A 58 10.75 -1.76 16.33
N TRP A 59 9.66 -1.03 16.12
CA TRP A 59 8.33 -1.63 16.12
C TRP A 59 7.43 -1.10 15.01
N ILE A 60 6.53 -1.96 14.54
CA ILE A 60 5.41 -1.59 13.67
C ILE A 60 4.12 -2.13 14.28
N LYS A 61 3.01 -1.47 13.96
CA LYS A 61 1.65 -1.93 14.31
C LYS A 61 0.96 -2.43 13.06
N HIS A 62 0.37 -3.62 13.14
CA HIS A 62 -0.45 -4.21 12.08
C HIS A 62 -1.73 -4.79 12.70
N ASN A 63 -2.89 -4.24 12.35
CA ASN A 63 -4.17 -4.57 12.97
C ASN A 63 -4.09 -4.47 14.51
N ASN A 64 -4.36 -5.59 15.20
CA ASN A 64 -4.30 -5.78 16.64
C ASN A 64 -2.94 -6.31 17.13
N LEU A 65 -1.90 -6.26 16.30
CA LEU A 65 -0.57 -6.78 16.60
C LEU A 65 0.49 -5.68 16.62
N TYR A 66 1.46 -5.83 17.52
CA TYR A 66 2.74 -5.14 17.43
C TYR A 66 3.82 -6.14 17.03
N LEU A 67 4.56 -5.86 15.96
CA LEU A 67 5.78 -6.59 15.65
C LEU A 67 6.96 -5.75 16.15
N VAL A 68 7.71 -6.29 17.10
CA VAL A 68 8.80 -5.60 17.79
C VAL A 68 10.10 -6.34 17.55
N ALA A 69 11.13 -5.64 17.10
CA ALA A 69 12.50 -6.15 17.00
C ALA A 69 13.39 -5.42 18.01
N THR A 70 14.09 -6.18 18.85
CA THR A 70 15.01 -5.61 19.85
C THR A 70 16.46 -5.67 19.38
N SER A 71 17.25 -4.67 19.75
CA SER A 71 18.70 -4.69 19.54
C SER A 71 19.43 -3.84 20.57
N LYS A 72 20.64 -4.27 20.96
CA LYS A 72 21.52 -3.53 21.89
C LYS A 72 22.63 -2.76 21.18
N LYS A 73 22.85 -3.05 19.90
CA LYS A 73 23.92 -2.48 19.08
C LYS A 73 23.36 -1.40 18.16
N ASN A 74 24.26 -0.68 17.47
CA ASN A 74 23.87 0.19 16.37
C ASN A 74 23.34 -0.66 15.19
N ALA A 75 22.04 -0.94 15.21
CA ALA A 75 21.39 -1.81 14.26
C ALA A 75 21.13 -1.10 12.92
N CYS A 76 21.14 -1.86 11.82
CA CYS A 76 20.65 -1.34 10.54
C CYS A 76 19.13 -1.20 10.59
N VAL A 77 18.63 -0.02 10.97
CA VAL A 77 17.20 0.22 11.23
C VAL A 77 16.33 -0.01 10.00
N SER A 78 16.79 0.40 8.81
CA SER A 78 16.06 0.22 7.56
C SER A 78 15.86 -1.27 7.25
N LEU A 79 16.90 -2.09 7.41
CA LEU A 79 16.82 -3.54 7.25
C LEU A 79 15.80 -4.16 8.21
N VAL A 80 15.78 -3.71 9.47
CA VAL A 80 14.82 -4.21 10.47
C VAL A 80 13.39 -3.86 10.08
N PHE A 81 13.08 -2.61 9.75
CA PHE A 81 11.72 -2.23 9.34
C PHE A 81 11.28 -2.93 8.04
N SER A 82 12.15 -2.98 7.02
CA SER A 82 11.87 -3.72 5.79
C SER A 82 11.60 -5.20 6.08
N PHE A 83 12.35 -5.80 7.01
CA PHE A 83 12.10 -7.17 7.45
C PHE A 83 10.77 -7.31 8.20
N LEU A 84 10.43 -6.42 9.12
CA LEU A 84 9.15 -6.49 9.86
C LEU A 84 7.95 -6.41 8.91
N TYR A 85 7.97 -5.49 7.94
CA TYR A 85 6.92 -5.44 6.91
C TYR A 85 6.93 -6.67 6.01
N LYS A 86 8.10 -7.26 5.74
CA LYS A 86 8.20 -8.52 4.99
C LYS A 86 7.63 -9.71 5.79
N VAL A 87 7.84 -9.77 7.10
CA VAL A 87 7.22 -10.78 7.98
C VAL A 87 5.70 -10.65 7.94
N VAL A 88 5.17 -9.43 8.06
CA VAL A 88 3.73 -9.17 7.89
C VAL A 88 3.25 -9.69 6.53
N GLN A 89 3.94 -9.35 5.45
CA GLN A 89 3.58 -9.80 4.10
C GLN A 89 3.56 -11.35 4.00
N VAL A 90 4.62 -12.03 4.45
CA VAL A 90 4.72 -13.49 4.40
C VAL A 90 3.59 -14.11 5.23
N PHE A 91 3.34 -13.63 6.44
CA PHE A 91 2.25 -14.16 7.27
C PHE A 91 0.86 -13.91 6.65
N SER A 92 0.63 -12.74 6.06
CA SER A 92 -0.63 -12.46 5.35
C SER A 92 -0.81 -13.39 4.15
N GLU A 93 0.25 -13.77 3.44
CA GLU A 93 0.18 -14.71 2.32
C GLU A 93 -0.05 -16.16 2.76
N TYR A 94 0.39 -16.54 3.97
CA TYR A 94 0.12 -17.85 4.56
C TYR A 94 -1.29 -17.94 5.19
N PHE A 95 -1.72 -16.92 5.94
CA PHE A 95 -2.93 -16.99 6.79
C PHE A 95 -4.13 -16.22 6.23
N LYS A 96 -3.96 -15.47 5.14
CA LYS A 96 -4.92 -14.51 4.54
C LYS A 96 -5.15 -13.28 5.41
N GLU A 97 -5.57 -13.49 6.65
CA GLU A 97 -5.71 -12.46 7.67
C GLU A 97 -4.68 -12.69 8.77
N LEU A 98 -4.03 -11.61 9.19
CA LEU A 98 -3.00 -11.63 10.23
C LEU A 98 -3.51 -10.86 11.45
N GLU A 99 -3.93 -11.63 12.45
CA GLU A 99 -4.45 -11.17 13.74
C GLU A 99 -4.01 -12.08 14.89
N GLU A 100 -4.43 -11.76 16.11
CA GLU A 100 -4.10 -12.50 17.32
C GLU A 100 -4.46 -14.00 17.26
N GLU A 101 -5.62 -14.34 16.69
CA GLU A 101 -6.09 -15.72 16.51
C GLU A 101 -5.16 -16.48 15.54
N SER A 102 -4.80 -15.87 14.40
CA SER A 102 -3.87 -16.43 13.42
C SER A 102 -2.54 -16.84 14.07
N ILE A 103 -2.01 -16.03 14.99
CA ILE A 103 -0.75 -16.33 15.68
C ILE A 103 -0.90 -17.52 16.64
N ARG A 104 -2.00 -17.58 17.39
CA ARG A 104 -2.23 -18.63 18.38
C ARG A 104 -2.47 -19.99 17.75
N ASP A 105 -3.25 -20.04 16.67
CA ASP A 105 -3.65 -21.30 16.03
C ASP A 105 -2.54 -21.87 15.15
N ASN A 106 -1.61 -21.03 14.68
CA ASN A 106 -0.56 -21.42 13.74
C ASN A 106 0.86 -21.31 14.34
N PHE A 107 1.00 -21.38 15.66
CA PHE A 107 2.30 -21.14 16.32
C PHE A 107 3.45 -22.05 15.82
N VAL A 108 3.15 -23.30 15.46
CA VAL A 108 4.14 -24.27 14.95
C VAL A 108 4.78 -23.76 13.65
N ILE A 109 3.96 -23.49 12.64
CA ILE A 109 4.44 -22.99 11.34
C ILE A 109 5.06 -21.60 11.46
N ILE A 110 4.57 -20.76 12.38
CA ILE A 110 5.18 -19.44 12.61
C ILE A 110 6.59 -19.57 13.18
N TYR A 111 6.85 -20.52 14.08
CA TYR A 111 8.21 -20.79 14.56
C TYR A 111 9.12 -21.26 13.42
N GLU A 112 8.64 -22.17 12.57
CA GLU A 112 9.38 -22.63 11.38
C GLU A 112 9.68 -21.47 10.43
N LEU A 113 8.69 -20.62 10.14
CA LEU A 113 8.86 -19.43 9.31
C LEU A 113 9.88 -18.46 9.93
N LEU A 114 9.79 -18.16 11.22
CA LEU A 114 10.74 -17.26 11.87
C LEU A 114 12.17 -17.81 11.83
N ASP A 115 12.35 -19.12 11.95
CA ASP A 115 13.66 -19.77 11.84
C ASP A 115 14.24 -19.66 10.42
N GLU A 116 13.42 -19.85 9.39
CA GLU A 116 13.86 -19.79 8.00
C GLU A 116 14.01 -18.35 7.46
N LEU A 117 13.18 -17.42 7.95
CA LEU A 117 13.16 -16.03 7.50
C LEU A 117 14.43 -15.27 7.93
N MET A 118 15.03 -15.62 9.06
CA MET A 118 16.17 -14.91 9.62
C MET A 118 17.08 -15.84 10.42
N ASP A 119 18.39 -15.75 10.14
CA ASP A 119 19.41 -16.40 10.95
C ASP A 119 20.34 -15.36 11.56
N PHE A 120 20.57 -15.45 12.87
CA PHE A 120 21.45 -14.58 13.64
C PHE A 120 21.25 -13.06 13.39
N GLY A 121 20.02 -12.63 13.11
CA GLY A 121 19.68 -11.23 12.82
C GLY A 121 19.86 -10.79 11.37
N TYR A 122 20.14 -11.73 10.46
CA TYR A 122 20.26 -11.53 9.02
C TYR A 122 19.10 -12.21 8.29
N PRO A 123 18.22 -11.45 7.61
CA PRO A 123 17.17 -12.05 6.78
C PRO A 123 17.76 -12.98 5.72
N GLN A 124 17.17 -14.17 5.58
CA GLN A 124 17.57 -15.20 4.61
C GLN A 124 16.49 -15.31 3.51
N THR A 125 15.72 -16.40 3.50
CA THR A 125 14.69 -16.67 2.50
C THR A 125 13.39 -15.97 2.90
N THR A 126 12.97 -14.95 2.15
CA THR A 126 11.76 -14.17 2.49
C THR A 126 10.67 -14.19 1.40
N ASP A 127 10.88 -14.96 0.34
CA ASP A 127 9.90 -15.17 -0.73
C ASP A 127 8.91 -16.27 -0.31
N SER A 128 7.75 -15.86 0.19
CA SER A 128 6.61 -16.71 0.63
C SER A 128 6.28 -17.86 -0.33
N LYS A 129 6.19 -17.59 -1.64
CA LYS A 129 5.86 -18.60 -2.66
C LYS A 129 6.89 -19.72 -2.74
N ILE A 130 8.16 -19.42 -2.44
CA ILE A 130 9.24 -20.40 -2.39
C ILE A 130 9.25 -21.11 -1.03
N LEU A 131 9.01 -20.37 0.06
CA LEU A 131 8.85 -20.94 1.40
C LEU A 131 7.72 -21.99 1.43
N GLN A 132 6.61 -21.74 0.72
CA GLN A 132 5.46 -22.65 0.64
C GLN A 132 5.77 -24.01 -0.01
N GLU A 133 6.92 -24.16 -0.69
CA GLU A 133 7.32 -25.45 -1.27
C GLU A 133 7.84 -26.44 -0.22
N TYR A 134 8.33 -25.97 0.93
CA TYR A 134 8.94 -26.83 1.96
C TYR A 134 8.51 -26.51 3.40
N ILE A 135 7.90 -25.35 3.65
CA ILE A 135 7.22 -25.00 4.91
C ILE A 135 5.71 -25.01 4.61
N THR A 136 5.07 -26.15 4.84
CA THR A 136 3.68 -26.42 4.46
C THR A 136 2.74 -26.47 5.66
N GLN A 137 1.53 -25.92 5.50
CA GLN A 137 0.46 -26.01 6.52
C GLN A 137 -0.15 -27.41 6.64
N GLU A 138 -0.11 -28.20 5.57
CA GLU A 138 -0.61 -29.58 5.57
C GLU A 138 0.42 -30.53 6.20
N GLY A 139 0.01 -31.24 7.25
CA GLY A 139 0.82 -32.27 7.88
C GLY A 139 1.02 -33.47 6.96
N HIS A 140 2.17 -33.54 6.30
CA HIS A 140 2.58 -34.77 5.63
C HIS A 140 2.83 -35.84 6.70
N LYS A 141 2.06 -36.94 6.66
CA LYS A 141 2.45 -38.19 7.36
C LYS A 141 3.88 -38.52 6.92
N LEU A 142 4.75 -38.72 7.91
CA LEU A 142 6.19 -39.04 7.83
C LEU A 142 6.48 -40.36 7.07
N GLU A 143 6.05 -40.51 5.83
CA GLU A 143 6.44 -41.64 4.96
C GLU A 143 7.57 -41.25 4.00
N THR A 144 7.81 -39.95 3.82
CA THR A 144 8.99 -39.40 3.13
C THR A 144 9.54 -38.28 4.01
N GLY A 145 10.86 -38.25 4.23
CA GLY A 145 11.49 -37.25 5.11
C GLY A 145 11.16 -35.81 4.72
N ALA A 146 11.44 -34.86 5.62
CA ALA A 146 11.17 -33.43 5.38
C ALA A 146 11.62 -33.01 3.96
N PRO A 147 10.77 -32.27 3.22
CA PRO A 147 11.08 -31.86 1.86
C PRO A 147 12.43 -31.13 1.84
N ARG A 148 13.30 -31.51 0.91
CA ARG A 148 14.60 -30.83 0.75
C ARG A 148 14.34 -29.40 0.28
N PRO A 149 15.12 -28.40 0.76
CA PRO A 149 15.01 -27.04 0.28
C PRO A 149 15.12 -26.99 -1.26
N PRO A 150 14.22 -26.26 -1.95
CA PRO A 150 14.28 -26.09 -3.39
C PRO A 150 15.60 -25.46 -3.84
N ALA A 151 16.13 -25.88 -4.99
CA ALA A 151 17.33 -25.27 -5.57
C ALA A 151 17.16 -23.75 -5.78
N THR A 152 15.92 -23.30 -5.98
CA THR A 152 15.52 -21.89 -6.08
C THR A 152 16.03 -21.05 -4.92
N VAL A 153 16.06 -21.59 -3.69
CA VAL A 153 16.57 -20.88 -2.49
C VAL A 153 18.03 -20.47 -2.65
N THR A 154 18.82 -21.29 -3.34
CA THR A 154 20.27 -21.07 -3.56
C THR A 154 20.62 -20.48 -4.92
N ASN A 155 19.63 -20.37 -5.82
CA ASN A 155 19.84 -19.90 -7.19
C ASN A 155 19.88 -18.37 -7.25
N ALA A 156 20.55 -17.84 -8.28
CA ALA A 156 20.52 -16.40 -8.57
C ALA A 156 19.12 -15.87 -8.92
N VAL A 157 18.22 -16.76 -9.35
CA VAL A 157 16.78 -16.48 -9.51
C VAL A 157 16.07 -17.13 -8.34
N SER A 158 15.86 -16.36 -7.27
CA SER A 158 15.34 -16.84 -5.99
C SER A 158 13.81 -16.76 -5.85
N TRP A 159 13.11 -16.24 -6.87
CA TRP A 159 11.68 -15.91 -6.81
C TRP A 159 10.82 -16.73 -7.78
N ARG A 160 11.40 -17.68 -8.52
CA ARG A 160 10.68 -18.53 -9.47
C ARG A 160 11.32 -19.90 -9.58
N SER A 161 10.56 -20.93 -9.24
CA SER A 161 10.99 -22.32 -9.39
C SER A 161 10.86 -22.83 -10.82
N GLU A 162 11.72 -23.78 -11.18
CA GLU A 162 11.67 -24.45 -12.48
C GLU A 162 10.49 -25.44 -12.55
N GLY A 163 10.08 -25.80 -13.78
CA GLY A 163 9.06 -26.85 -13.97
C GLY A 163 7.61 -26.40 -13.85
N ILE A 164 7.33 -25.12 -13.58
CA ILE A 164 5.98 -24.54 -13.59
C ILE A 164 5.34 -24.76 -14.96
N LYS A 165 4.10 -25.26 -14.98
CA LYS A 165 3.36 -25.55 -16.21
C LYS A 165 1.91 -25.09 -16.09
N TYR A 166 1.45 -24.36 -17.08
CA TYR A 166 0.06 -23.96 -17.24
C TYR A 166 -0.51 -24.52 -18.54
N ARG A 167 -1.81 -24.88 -18.51
CA ARG A 167 -2.55 -25.27 -19.72
C ARG A 167 -2.73 -24.10 -20.68
N LYS A 168 -2.84 -22.88 -20.14
CA LYS A 168 -2.94 -21.62 -20.88
C LYS A 168 -1.92 -20.64 -20.33
N ASN A 169 -1.12 -20.08 -21.22
CA ASN A 169 -0.09 -19.11 -20.86
C ASN A 169 -0.66 -17.69 -21.01
N GLU A 170 -0.89 -17.01 -19.90
CA GLU A 170 -1.55 -15.70 -19.85
C GLU A 170 -0.81 -14.77 -18.89
N VAL A 171 -0.77 -13.48 -19.25
CA VAL A 171 -0.18 -12.45 -18.40
C VAL A 171 -1.15 -11.30 -18.30
N PHE A 172 -1.51 -10.89 -17.09
CA PHE A 172 -2.36 -9.74 -16.85
C PHE A 172 -1.54 -8.62 -16.21
N LEU A 173 -1.69 -7.40 -16.72
CA LEU A 173 -1.03 -6.20 -16.23
C LEU A 173 -2.09 -5.20 -15.76
N ASP A 174 -2.00 -4.83 -14.49
CA ASP A 174 -2.81 -3.80 -13.88
C ASP A 174 -1.92 -2.58 -13.69
N VAL A 175 -2.13 -1.56 -14.53
CA VAL A 175 -1.48 -0.26 -14.38
C VAL A 175 -2.39 0.61 -13.53
N ILE A 176 -2.04 0.76 -12.25
CA ILE A 176 -2.84 1.47 -11.26
C ILE A 176 -2.14 2.78 -10.92
N GLU A 177 -2.82 3.91 -11.10
CA GLU A 177 -2.35 5.23 -10.70
C GLU A 177 -3.10 5.72 -9.48
N SER A 178 -2.39 6.03 -8.41
CA SER A 178 -2.94 6.70 -7.24
C SER A 178 -2.59 8.18 -7.30
N VAL A 179 -3.60 9.04 -7.37
CA VAL A 179 -3.42 10.49 -7.45
C VAL A 179 -3.39 11.07 -6.04
N ASN A 180 -2.24 11.61 -5.65
CA ASN A 180 -2.09 12.39 -4.43
C ASN A 180 -2.38 13.86 -4.75
N LEU A 181 -3.19 14.50 -3.92
CA LEU A 181 -3.55 15.89 -4.04
C LEU A 181 -3.65 16.52 -2.66
N LEU A 182 -3.01 17.68 -2.49
CA LEU A 182 -3.21 18.53 -1.34
C LEU A 182 -3.61 19.93 -1.80
N VAL A 183 -4.82 20.35 -1.46
CA VAL A 183 -5.32 21.70 -1.74
C VAL A 183 -5.36 22.51 -0.44
N SER A 184 -4.88 23.74 -0.50
CA SER A 184 -4.99 24.71 0.61
C SER A 184 -6.43 25.20 0.81
N ALA A 185 -6.72 25.79 1.97
CA ALA A 185 -8.03 26.38 2.27
C ALA A 185 -8.41 27.55 1.32
N ASN A 186 -7.42 28.14 0.65
CA ASN A 186 -7.62 29.19 -0.36
C ASN A 186 -7.92 28.62 -1.77
N GLY A 187 -7.91 27.31 -1.95
CA GLY A 187 -8.11 26.66 -3.24
C GLY A 187 -6.85 26.54 -4.12
N ASN A 188 -5.66 26.84 -3.59
CA ASN A 188 -4.40 26.60 -4.32
C ASN A 188 -3.93 25.16 -4.12
N VAL A 189 -3.52 24.50 -5.21
CA VAL A 189 -2.89 23.17 -5.16
C VAL A 189 -1.47 23.30 -4.60
N LEU A 190 -1.22 22.69 -3.44
CA LEU A 190 0.07 22.70 -2.75
C LEU A 190 0.97 21.53 -3.19
N ARG A 191 0.38 20.36 -3.38
CA ARG A 191 1.07 19.14 -3.84
C ARG A 191 0.15 18.37 -4.77
N SER A 192 0.67 17.94 -5.91
CA SER A 192 -0.02 16.97 -6.76
C SER A 192 0.99 16.07 -7.44
N GLU A 193 0.92 14.80 -7.11
CA GLU A 193 1.79 13.78 -7.66
C GLU A 193 0.97 12.53 -7.97
N ILE A 194 1.50 11.72 -8.87
CA ILE A 194 0.93 10.43 -9.25
C ILE A 194 1.93 9.39 -8.77
N VAL A 195 1.45 8.48 -7.91
CA VAL A 195 2.15 7.27 -7.53
C VAL A 195 1.49 6.13 -8.27
N GLY A 196 2.17 5.65 -9.31
CA GLY A 196 1.70 4.53 -10.10
C GLY A 196 2.37 3.22 -9.71
N SER A 197 1.66 2.13 -9.92
CA SER A 197 2.11 0.76 -9.68
C SER A 197 1.70 -0.11 -10.86
N ILE A 198 2.60 -0.97 -11.32
CA ILE A 198 2.31 -2.01 -12.32
C ILE A 198 2.30 -3.34 -11.60
N LYS A 199 1.10 -3.84 -11.31
CA LYS A 199 0.89 -5.18 -10.75
C LYS A 199 0.72 -6.18 -11.88
N MET A 200 1.37 -7.31 -11.77
CA MET A 200 1.32 -8.39 -12.76
C MET A 200 0.73 -9.64 -12.15
N ARG A 201 -0.09 -10.34 -12.93
CA ARG A 201 -0.52 -11.72 -12.64
C ARG A 201 -0.02 -12.60 -13.78
N VAL A 202 0.98 -13.42 -13.48
CA VAL A 202 1.73 -14.19 -14.47
C VAL A 202 1.39 -15.66 -14.34
N PHE A 203 0.77 -16.22 -15.37
CA PHE A 203 0.46 -17.64 -15.50
C PHE A 203 1.23 -18.18 -16.70
N LEU A 204 2.53 -18.40 -16.52
CA LEU A 204 3.44 -18.80 -17.60
C LEU A 204 4.16 -20.10 -17.25
N SER A 205 4.37 -20.94 -18.26
CA SER A 205 5.11 -22.19 -18.13
C SER A 205 6.62 -21.94 -18.26
N GLY A 206 7.45 -22.72 -17.55
CA GLY A 206 8.91 -22.64 -17.67
C GLY A 206 9.52 -21.42 -16.97
N MET A 207 10.59 -20.88 -17.54
CA MET A 207 11.42 -19.79 -16.99
C MET A 207 11.52 -18.64 -18.00
N PRO A 208 10.40 -17.94 -18.29
CA PRO A 208 10.36 -16.99 -19.38
C PRO A 208 11.09 -15.69 -19.02
N GLU A 209 11.85 -15.14 -19.98
CA GLU A 209 12.36 -13.77 -19.90
C GLU A 209 11.33 -12.81 -20.51
N LEU A 210 10.80 -11.91 -19.69
CA LEU A 210 9.88 -10.87 -20.10
C LEU A 210 10.64 -9.56 -20.36
N ARG A 211 10.17 -8.81 -21.36
CA ARG A 211 10.62 -7.43 -21.61
C ARG A 211 9.43 -6.50 -21.77
N LEU A 212 9.32 -5.53 -20.88
CA LEU A 212 8.25 -4.53 -20.89
C LEU A 212 8.74 -3.25 -21.57
N GLY A 213 7.94 -2.75 -22.52
CA GLY A 213 8.16 -1.47 -23.18
C GLY A 213 7.09 -0.45 -22.79
N LEU A 214 7.52 0.67 -22.24
CA LEU A 214 6.66 1.81 -21.89
C LEU A 214 6.90 2.97 -22.87
N ASN A 215 6.02 3.98 -22.86
CA ASN A 215 6.27 5.27 -23.52
C ASN A 215 7.14 6.20 -22.65
N ASP A 216 8.24 5.67 -22.10
CA ASP A 216 9.19 6.43 -21.29
C ASP A 216 9.84 7.55 -22.13
N LYS A 217 9.81 8.77 -21.60
CA LYS A 217 10.40 9.96 -22.22
C LYS A 217 11.89 9.78 -22.49
N VAL A 218 12.65 9.24 -21.53
CA VAL A 218 14.10 9.06 -21.67
C VAL A 218 14.41 8.08 -22.82
N LEU A 219 13.69 6.96 -22.88
CA LEU A 219 13.80 6.00 -23.97
C LEU A 219 13.44 6.63 -25.33
N PHE A 220 12.40 7.45 -25.37
CA PHE A 220 11.94 8.09 -26.60
C PHE A 220 12.92 9.15 -27.09
N ASP A 221 13.47 9.96 -26.20
CA ASP A 221 14.49 10.96 -26.51
C ASP A 221 15.76 10.27 -27.06
N ASN A 222 16.20 9.16 -26.46
CA ASN A 222 17.33 8.35 -26.95
C ASN A 222 17.06 7.70 -28.32
N THR A 223 15.81 7.39 -28.66
CA THR A 223 15.44 6.77 -29.95
C THR A 223 15.00 7.82 -31.00
N GLY A 224 15.15 9.12 -30.74
CA GLY A 224 14.71 10.17 -31.67
C GLY A 224 13.18 10.31 -31.82
N ARG A 225 12.40 9.80 -30.87
CA ARG A 225 10.92 9.81 -30.84
C ARG A 225 10.33 10.85 -29.88
N GLY A 226 11.12 11.81 -29.40
CA GLY A 226 10.71 12.81 -28.40
C GLY A 226 9.51 13.70 -28.76
N LYS A 227 9.10 13.75 -30.04
CA LYS A 227 7.88 14.47 -30.47
C LYS A 227 6.58 13.70 -30.19
N SER A 228 6.66 12.41 -29.88
CA SER A 228 5.49 11.57 -29.58
C SER A 228 5.14 11.63 -28.10
N LYS A 229 3.88 11.32 -27.75
CA LYS A 229 3.42 11.37 -26.36
C LYS A 229 4.21 10.39 -25.48
N SER A 230 5.01 10.94 -24.58
CA SER A 230 5.77 10.19 -23.59
C SER A 230 5.35 10.54 -22.16
N VAL A 231 5.76 9.71 -21.21
CA VAL A 231 5.64 9.98 -19.77
C VAL A 231 7.04 10.18 -19.19
N GLU A 232 7.20 11.23 -18.39
CA GLU A 232 8.43 11.49 -17.65
C GLU A 232 8.27 10.90 -16.25
N LEU A 233 9.08 9.89 -15.95
CA LEU A 233 9.07 9.22 -14.66
C LEU A 233 10.18 9.84 -13.80
N GLU A 234 9.82 10.48 -12.69
CA GLU A 234 10.80 11.10 -11.79
C GLU A 234 11.60 10.05 -11.01
N ASP A 235 10.89 9.05 -10.50
CA ASP A 235 11.49 7.93 -9.77
C ASP A 235 10.78 6.64 -10.14
N VAL A 236 11.55 5.55 -10.20
CA VAL A 236 11.05 4.22 -10.50
C VAL A 236 11.71 3.21 -9.58
N LYS A 237 10.89 2.43 -8.87
CA LYS A 237 11.34 1.32 -8.04
C LYS A 237 10.90 0.02 -8.67
N PHE A 238 11.81 -0.92 -8.77
CA PHE A 238 11.55 -2.21 -9.40
C PHE A 238 11.55 -3.35 -8.39
N HIS A 239 10.83 -4.41 -8.72
CA HIS A 239 10.96 -5.70 -8.09
C HIS A 239 12.37 -6.27 -8.31
N GLN A 240 12.83 -7.13 -7.39
CA GLN A 240 14.13 -7.81 -7.48
C GLN A 240 14.37 -8.58 -8.79
N CYS A 241 13.29 -8.93 -9.49
CA CYS A 241 13.37 -9.69 -10.72
C CYS A 241 13.85 -8.88 -11.93
N VAL A 242 13.85 -7.54 -11.83
CA VAL A 242 14.27 -6.64 -12.90
C VAL A 242 15.79 -6.48 -12.91
N ARG A 243 16.37 -6.65 -14.10
CA ARG A 243 17.80 -6.44 -14.32
C ARG A 243 18.11 -4.95 -14.39
N LEU A 244 18.38 -4.33 -13.24
CA LEU A 244 18.66 -2.89 -13.12
C LEU A 244 19.82 -2.43 -14.03
N SER A 245 20.86 -3.25 -14.20
CA SER A 245 21.98 -2.93 -15.10
C SER A 245 21.56 -2.79 -16.57
N ARG A 246 20.53 -3.51 -17.03
CA ARG A 246 19.98 -3.31 -18.38
C ARG A 246 19.16 -2.04 -18.45
N PHE A 247 18.32 -1.80 -17.46
CA PHE A 247 17.49 -0.59 -17.40
C PHE A 247 18.34 0.69 -17.38
N GLU A 248 19.45 0.72 -16.64
CA GLU A 248 20.35 1.88 -16.59
C GLU A 248 20.98 2.19 -17.96
N ASN A 249 21.32 1.16 -18.74
CA ASN A 249 22.00 1.32 -20.03
C ASN A 249 21.07 1.79 -21.15
N ASP A 250 19.92 1.14 -21.32
CA ASP A 250 19.05 1.35 -22.49
C ASP A 250 17.57 1.53 -22.14
N ARG A 251 17.24 1.70 -20.85
CA ARG A 251 15.87 1.83 -20.33
C ARG A 251 14.98 0.60 -20.62
N THR A 252 15.58 -0.56 -20.90
CA THR A 252 14.84 -1.81 -21.09
C THR A 252 14.50 -2.47 -19.77
N ILE A 253 13.21 -2.63 -19.49
CA ILE A 253 12.72 -3.39 -18.34
C ILE A 253 12.72 -4.88 -18.71
N SER A 254 13.75 -5.61 -18.29
CA SER A 254 13.95 -7.03 -18.56
C SER A 254 13.99 -7.84 -17.27
N PHE A 255 13.17 -8.90 -17.17
CA PHE A 255 12.99 -9.66 -15.93
C PHE A 255 12.53 -11.09 -16.18
N ILE A 256 12.73 -11.97 -15.20
CA ILE A 256 12.08 -13.28 -15.13
C ILE A 256 10.99 -13.16 -14.05
N PRO A 257 9.69 -13.21 -14.38
CA PRO A 257 8.63 -12.91 -13.41
C PRO A 257 8.47 -14.00 -12.35
N PRO A 258 8.28 -13.66 -11.07
CA PRO A 258 7.66 -14.58 -10.11
C PRO A 258 6.35 -15.15 -10.66
N ASP A 259 5.98 -16.34 -10.20
CA ASP A 259 4.71 -16.96 -10.58
C ASP A 259 3.52 -16.33 -9.85
N GLY A 260 2.36 -16.21 -10.50
CA GLY A 260 1.17 -15.61 -9.90
C GLY A 260 1.22 -14.09 -9.80
N GLU A 261 0.68 -13.52 -8.71
CA GLU A 261 0.55 -12.07 -8.52
C GLU A 261 1.78 -11.44 -7.85
N PHE A 262 2.29 -10.34 -8.39
CA PHE A 262 3.34 -9.53 -7.77
C PHE A 262 3.34 -8.09 -8.32
N GLU A 263 3.90 -7.14 -7.60
CA GLU A 263 4.17 -5.79 -8.10
C GLU A 263 5.51 -5.77 -8.85
N LEU A 264 5.49 -5.46 -10.15
CA LEU A 264 6.71 -5.39 -10.96
C LEU A 264 7.49 -4.10 -10.69
N MET A 265 6.78 -2.98 -10.66
CA MET A 265 7.38 -1.66 -10.47
C MET A 265 6.38 -0.67 -9.89
N SER A 266 6.89 0.26 -9.11
CA SER A 266 6.22 1.51 -8.76
C SER A 266 6.96 2.68 -9.40
N TYR A 267 6.22 3.71 -9.77
CA TYR A 267 6.76 4.92 -10.37
C TYR A 267 6.09 6.14 -9.77
N ARG A 268 6.84 7.24 -9.70
CA ARG A 268 6.35 8.52 -9.21
C ARG A 268 6.61 9.58 -10.26
N LEU A 269 5.63 10.47 -10.45
CA LEU A 269 5.81 11.68 -11.25
C LEU A 269 4.95 12.81 -10.68
N ASN A 270 5.40 14.04 -10.85
CA ASN A 270 4.56 15.20 -10.57
C ASN A 270 3.56 15.43 -11.70
N THR A 271 2.38 15.94 -11.37
CA THR A 271 1.36 16.31 -12.35
C THR A 271 1.07 17.80 -12.31
N HIS A 272 1.11 18.43 -13.48
CA HIS A 272 0.66 19.81 -13.67
C HIS A 272 -0.79 19.89 -14.17
N VAL A 273 -1.48 18.75 -14.22
CA VAL A 273 -2.86 18.66 -14.69
C VAL A 273 -3.81 19.08 -13.58
N LYS A 274 -4.93 19.68 -13.95
CA LYS A 274 -5.98 20.03 -12.99
C LYS A 274 -6.48 18.77 -12.24
N PRO A 275 -6.85 18.89 -10.96
CA PRO A 275 -7.38 17.79 -10.17
C PRO A 275 -8.57 17.10 -10.85
N LEU A 276 -8.59 15.76 -10.85
CA LEU A 276 -9.64 14.98 -11.53
C LEU A 276 -11.04 15.25 -10.96
N ILE A 277 -11.16 15.37 -9.63
CA ILE A 277 -12.40 15.72 -8.95
C ILE A 277 -12.12 16.94 -8.07
N TRP A 278 -12.64 18.09 -8.46
CA TRP A 278 -12.48 19.32 -7.73
C TRP A 278 -13.66 19.53 -6.76
N ILE A 279 -13.37 19.77 -5.49
CA ILE A 279 -14.38 20.04 -4.47
C ILE A 279 -14.27 21.51 -4.06
N GLU A 280 -15.38 22.22 -4.18
CA GLU A 280 -15.57 23.56 -3.61
C GLU A 280 -16.50 23.41 -2.41
N SER A 281 -16.05 23.81 -1.24
CA SER A 281 -16.85 23.79 0.00
C SER A 281 -16.95 25.19 0.57
N VAL A 282 -18.18 25.63 0.85
CA VAL A 282 -18.46 26.83 1.63
C VAL A 282 -19.13 26.38 2.92
N ILE A 283 -18.57 26.81 4.06
CA ILE A 283 -19.06 26.47 5.40
C ILE A 283 -19.57 27.75 6.04
N GLU A 284 -20.86 27.77 6.39
CA GLU A 284 -21.51 28.85 7.11
C GLU A 284 -21.83 28.37 8.52
N LYS A 285 -20.94 28.70 9.47
CA LYS A 285 -21.12 28.38 10.88
C LYS A 285 -21.81 29.54 11.60
N HIS A 286 -22.99 29.27 12.17
CA HIS A 286 -23.67 30.16 13.10
C HIS A 286 -23.45 29.61 14.52
N SER A 287 -22.56 30.25 15.28
CA SER A 287 -22.25 29.85 16.65
C SER A 287 -23.53 29.69 17.49
N HIS A 288 -23.57 28.63 18.31
CA HIS A 288 -24.69 28.30 19.19
C HIS A 288 -26.03 28.01 18.50
N SER A 289 -26.03 27.73 17.19
CA SER A 289 -27.27 27.53 16.45
C SER A 289 -27.19 26.41 15.42
N ARG A 290 -26.35 26.58 14.38
CA ARG A 290 -26.34 25.67 13.24
C ARG A 290 -25.09 25.83 12.39
N ILE A 291 -24.82 24.81 11.59
CA ILE A 291 -23.77 24.85 10.58
C ILE A 291 -24.33 24.34 9.26
N GLU A 292 -24.07 25.11 8.20
CA GLU A 292 -24.49 24.79 6.84
C GLU A 292 -23.27 24.54 5.96
N TYR A 293 -23.33 23.46 5.18
CA TYR A 293 -22.31 23.11 4.19
C TYR A 293 -22.92 23.21 2.81
N MET A 294 -22.29 23.99 1.93
CA MET A 294 -22.60 23.99 0.51
C MET A 294 -21.40 23.46 -0.27
N ILE A 295 -21.54 22.26 -0.81
CA ILE A 295 -20.44 21.51 -1.42
C ILE A 295 -20.75 21.23 -2.87
N LYS A 296 -19.81 21.59 -3.73
CA LYS A 296 -19.89 21.46 -5.17
C LYS A 296 -18.74 20.60 -5.65
N ALA A 297 -19.08 19.46 -6.24
CA ALA A 297 -18.11 18.53 -6.81
C ALA A 297 -18.12 18.66 -8.33
N LYS A 298 -16.96 18.90 -8.94
CA LYS A 298 -16.76 19.02 -10.39
C LYS A 298 -15.80 17.94 -10.87
N SER A 299 -16.21 17.12 -11.84
CA SER A 299 -15.32 16.16 -12.51
C SER A 299 -14.58 16.83 -13.68
N GLN A 300 -13.27 16.96 -13.60
CA GLN A 300 -12.41 17.66 -14.57
C GLN A 300 -11.61 16.70 -15.48
N PHE A 301 -12.15 15.53 -15.77
CA PHE A 301 -11.58 14.57 -16.72
C PHE A 301 -12.48 14.40 -17.95
N LYS A 302 -12.03 13.58 -18.91
CA LYS A 302 -12.70 13.39 -20.20
C LYS A 302 -14.14 12.88 -20.00
N ARG A 303 -15.10 13.46 -20.72
CA ARG A 303 -16.54 13.11 -20.65
C ARG A 303 -16.86 11.64 -20.94
N ARG A 304 -15.99 10.96 -21.69
CA ARG A 304 -16.13 9.52 -22.01
C ARG A 304 -15.72 8.59 -20.86
N SER A 305 -15.02 9.12 -19.87
CA SER A 305 -14.60 8.41 -18.68
C SER A 305 -15.57 8.73 -17.54
N THR A 306 -15.70 7.80 -16.61
CA THR A 306 -16.62 7.89 -15.47
C THR A 306 -15.87 7.45 -14.23
N ALA A 307 -15.94 8.26 -13.16
CA ALA A 307 -15.51 7.83 -11.85
C ALA A 307 -16.62 7.02 -11.19
N ASN A 308 -16.28 5.84 -10.71
CA ASN A 308 -17.16 4.91 -10.04
C ASN A 308 -17.00 5.03 -8.53
N ASN A 309 -18.09 4.79 -7.80
CA ASN A 309 -18.13 4.68 -6.34
C ASN A 309 -17.38 5.82 -5.65
N VAL A 310 -17.65 7.06 -6.06
CA VAL A 310 -17.01 8.23 -5.49
C VAL A 310 -17.57 8.48 -4.10
N GLU A 311 -16.71 8.59 -3.10
CA GLU A 311 -17.07 8.93 -1.73
C GLU A 311 -16.36 10.22 -1.33
N ILE A 312 -17.11 11.27 -1.02
CA ILE A 312 -16.57 12.54 -0.56
C ILE A 312 -16.80 12.62 0.95
N HIS A 313 -15.71 12.52 1.70
CA HIS A 313 -15.66 12.55 3.16
C HIS A 313 -15.45 13.99 3.63
N ILE A 314 -16.43 14.53 4.34
CA ILE A 314 -16.46 15.91 4.79
C ILE A 314 -16.56 15.92 6.31
N PRO A 315 -15.54 16.42 7.01
CA PRO A 315 -15.57 16.54 8.47
C PRO A 315 -16.69 17.48 8.92
N VAL A 316 -17.41 17.08 9.97
CA VAL A 316 -18.43 17.86 10.65
C VAL A 316 -18.10 17.95 12.14
N PRO A 317 -18.57 18.98 12.88
CA PRO A 317 -18.35 19.06 14.32
C PRO A 317 -18.86 17.81 15.04
N ASN A 318 -18.15 17.36 16.07
CA ASN A 318 -18.52 16.14 16.79
C ASN A 318 -19.81 16.31 17.59
N ASP A 319 -20.12 17.55 17.97
CA ASP A 319 -21.31 17.96 18.69
C ASP A 319 -22.50 18.31 17.76
N ALA A 320 -22.33 18.15 16.44
CA ALA A 320 -23.37 18.44 15.47
C ALA A 320 -24.55 17.47 15.60
N ASP A 321 -25.77 18.00 15.45
CA ASP A 321 -27.00 17.21 15.52
C ASP A 321 -27.95 17.48 14.34
N SER A 322 -29.10 16.77 14.34
CA SER A 322 -30.23 17.05 13.46
C SER A 322 -29.87 17.20 11.97
N PRO A 323 -29.16 16.22 11.35
CA PRO A 323 -28.70 16.32 9.98
C PRO A 323 -29.84 16.45 8.98
N LYS A 324 -29.72 17.40 8.05
CA LYS A 324 -30.60 17.55 6.89
C LYS A 324 -29.77 17.69 5.62
N PHE A 325 -30.02 16.81 4.65
CA PHE A 325 -29.26 16.76 3.40
C PHE A 325 -30.14 17.05 2.19
N LYS A 326 -29.58 17.77 1.23
CA LYS A 326 -30.18 17.98 -0.10
C LYS A 326 -29.10 17.83 -1.16
N THR A 327 -29.18 16.78 -1.96
CA THR A 327 -28.25 16.50 -3.07
C THR A 327 -28.93 16.65 -4.42
N THR A 328 -28.16 17.01 -5.45
CA THR A 328 -28.62 16.88 -6.84
C THR A 328 -28.51 15.45 -7.33
N VAL A 329 -27.44 14.74 -6.93
CA VAL A 329 -27.13 13.36 -7.30
C VAL A 329 -26.41 12.68 -6.13
N GLY A 330 -26.64 11.38 -5.95
CA GLY A 330 -26.03 10.60 -4.88
C GLY A 330 -26.75 10.76 -3.54
N SER A 331 -26.27 10.01 -2.55
CA SER A 331 -26.83 9.97 -1.20
C SER A 331 -25.79 10.42 -0.17
N VAL A 332 -26.23 11.00 0.93
CA VAL A 332 -25.35 11.39 2.04
C VAL A 332 -25.69 10.52 3.24
N LYS A 333 -24.65 9.98 3.88
CA LYS A 333 -24.74 9.34 5.19
C LYS A 333 -23.97 10.18 6.21
N TRP A 334 -24.52 10.34 7.40
CA TRP A 334 -23.81 10.90 8.55
C TRP A 334 -23.13 9.76 9.30
N VAL A 335 -21.86 9.93 9.64
CA VAL A 335 -21.02 8.96 10.35
C VAL A 335 -20.46 9.65 11.60
N PRO A 336 -21.24 9.70 12.70
CA PRO A 336 -20.84 10.37 13.93
C PRO A 336 -19.55 9.80 14.53
N GLU A 337 -19.30 8.50 14.35
CA GLU A 337 -18.14 7.79 14.92
C GLU A 337 -16.81 8.35 14.39
N ASN A 338 -16.83 8.92 13.19
CA ASN A 338 -15.69 9.56 12.54
C ASN A 338 -15.84 11.10 12.48
N SER A 339 -16.89 11.65 13.10
CA SER A 339 -17.27 13.07 13.02
C SER A 339 -17.29 13.58 11.56
N GLU A 340 -17.93 12.85 10.65
CA GLU A 340 -17.98 13.21 9.23
C GLU A 340 -19.33 12.90 8.56
N ILE A 341 -19.54 13.49 7.38
CA ILE A 341 -20.53 13.04 6.41
C ILE A 341 -19.84 12.46 5.19
N VAL A 342 -20.43 11.42 4.62
CA VAL A 342 -19.95 10.80 3.40
C VAL A 342 -21.00 10.97 2.31
N TRP A 343 -20.66 11.77 1.30
CA TRP A 343 -21.48 11.93 0.10
C TRP A 343 -21.04 10.92 -0.96
N SER A 344 -21.89 9.94 -1.22
CA SER A 344 -21.63 8.82 -2.14
C SER A 344 -22.30 9.03 -3.50
N ILE A 345 -21.50 8.99 -4.57
CA ILE A 345 -21.93 9.10 -5.96
C ILE A 345 -21.46 7.85 -6.71
N LYS A 346 -22.41 6.95 -7.01
CA LYS A 346 -22.09 5.65 -7.64
C LYS A 346 -21.44 5.79 -9.03
N SER A 347 -21.89 6.77 -9.81
CA SER A 347 -21.40 7.03 -11.17
C SER A 347 -21.28 8.54 -11.39
N PHE A 348 -20.05 9.00 -11.61
CA PHE A 348 -19.72 10.40 -11.80
C PHE A 348 -18.99 10.60 -13.14
N PRO A 349 -19.73 10.84 -14.23
CA PRO A 349 -19.15 11.08 -15.55
C PRO A 349 -18.27 12.32 -15.59
N GLY A 350 -17.27 12.34 -16.46
CA GLY A 350 -16.38 13.50 -16.65
C GLY A 350 -17.11 14.74 -17.18
N GLY A 351 -16.70 15.93 -16.74
CA GLY A 351 -17.29 17.21 -17.16
C GLY A 351 -18.67 17.48 -16.57
N LYS A 352 -19.03 16.80 -15.47
CA LYS A 352 -20.26 17.01 -14.71
C LYS A 352 -19.97 17.78 -13.44
N GLU A 353 -21.01 18.41 -12.92
CA GLU A 353 -20.98 19.13 -11.67
C GLU A 353 -22.22 18.76 -10.87
N TYR A 354 -22.03 18.42 -9.60
CA TYR A 354 -23.09 18.08 -8.67
C TYR A 354 -22.98 18.95 -7.41
N LEU A 355 -24.11 19.18 -6.76
CA LEU A 355 -24.22 19.99 -5.56
C LEU A 355 -24.81 19.16 -4.42
N MET A 356 -24.26 19.36 -3.23
CA MET A 356 -24.78 18.87 -1.97
C MET A 356 -24.90 20.04 -0.99
N ARG A 357 -26.03 20.10 -0.28
CA ARG A 357 -26.23 20.98 0.87
C ARG A 357 -26.47 20.13 2.11
N ALA A 358 -25.75 20.41 3.18
CA ALA A 358 -26.00 19.82 4.49
C ALA A 358 -26.31 20.92 5.49
N HIS A 359 -27.19 20.63 6.43
CA HIS A 359 -27.52 21.48 7.56
C HIS A 359 -27.49 20.64 8.82
N PHE A 360 -26.82 21.15 9.85
CA PHE A 360 -26.77 20.56 11.18
C PHE A 360 -27.15 21.60 12.24
N GLY A 361 -27.76 21.15 13.33
CA GLY A 361 -27.85 21.93 14.55
C GLY A 361 -26.51 21.92 15.29
N LEU A 362 -26.24 22.99 16.03
CA LEU A 362 -25.14 23.04 16.98
C LEU A 362 -25.69 23.29 18.39
N PRO A 363 -25.06 22.74 19.44
CA PRO A 363 -25.47 23.01 20.80
C PRO A 363 -25.36 24.49 21.15
N SER A 364 -26.20 24.95 22.08
CA SER A 364 -26.14 26.33 22.59
C SER A 364 -24.95 26.57 23.53
N VAL A 365 -24.34 25.50 24.05
CA VAL A 365 -23.15 25.54 24.91
C VAL A 365 -21.93 25.17 24.07
N GLU A 366 -20.87 25.98 24.14
CA GLU A 366 -19.62 25.69 23.46
C GLU A 366 -18.87 24.53 24.12
N ALA A 367 -18.22 23.71 23.29
CA ALA A 367 -17.27 22.70 23.76
C ALA A 367 -16.02 23.36 24.36
N GLU A 368 -15.48 22.77 25.42
CA GLU A 368 -14.28 23.27 26.11
C GLU A 368 -13.02 23.14 25.25
N ASP A 369 -12.95 22.08 24.42
CA ASP A 369 -11.81 21.76 23.57
C ASP A 369 -12.02 22.18 22.12
N LYS A 370 -10.99 22.77 21.51
CA LYS A 370 -10.98 23.07 20.09
C LYS A 370 -10.69 21.81 19.29
N GLU A 371 -11.66 21.41 18.50
CA GLU A 371 -11.48 20.32 17.54
C GLU A 371 -10.47 20.70 16.44
N GLY A 372 -9.74 19.69 15.97
CA GLY A 372 -8.92 19.81 14.77
C GLY A 372 -9.78 20.11 13.55
N LYS A 373 -9.16 20.58 12.47
CA LYS A 373 -9.81 20.77 11.17
C LYS A 373 -9.27 19.74 10.18
N PRO A 374 -9.81 18.50 10.14
CA PRO A 374 -9.39 17.54 9.14
C PRO A 374 -9.72 18.08 7.73
N PRO A 375 -8.92 17.75 6.70
CA PRO A 375 -9.27 18.09 5.33
C PRO A 375 -10.42 17.22 4.82
N ILE A 376 -11.14 17.72 3.82
CA ILE A 376 -12.06 16.91 3.01
C ILE A 376 -11.23 15.89 2.25
N SER A 377 -11.63 14.61 2.26
CA SER A 377 -10.99 13.58 1.46
C SER A 377 -11.94 12.98 0.42
N VAL A 378 -11.41 12.52 -0.71
CA VAL A 378 -12.22 11.95 -1.78
C VAL A 378 -11.68 10.60 -2.19
N LYS A 379 -12.54 9.58 -2.14
CA LYS A 379 -12.28 8.28 -2.74
C LYS A 379 -12.93 8.20 -4.10
N PHE A 380 -12.23 7.67 -5.09
CA PHE A 380 -12.76 7.48 -6.43
C PHE A 380 -11.97 6.42 -7.19
N GLU A 381 -12.61 5.81 -8.18
CA GLU A 381 -11.95 4.90 -9.12
C GLU A 381 -12.41 5.20 -10.56
N ILE A 382 -11.49 5.41 -11.48
CA ILE A 382 -11.75 5.65 -12.90
C ILE A 382 -11.09 4.51 -13.70
N PRO A 383 -11.87 3.53 -14.19
CA PRO A 383 -11.33 2.45 -15.00
C PRO A 383 -11.00 2.92 -16.42
N TYR A 384 -10.08 2.20 -17.06
CA TYR A 384 -9.57 2.44 -18.41
C TYR A 384 -9.01 3.86 -18.62
N PHE A 385 -8.42 4.43 -17.57
CA PHE A 385 -7.90 5.80 -17.57
C PHE A 385 -6.51 5.85 -16.92
N THR A 386 -5.64 6.70 -17.47
CA THR A 386 -4.37 7.12 -16.87
C THR A 386 -4.29 8.63 -16.89
N THR A 387 -3.91 9.21 -15.76
CA THR A 387 -3.68 10.65 -15.61
C THR A 387 -2.31 11.02 -16.15
N SER A 388 -1.28 10.20 -15.90
CA SER A 388 0.07 10.42 -16.43
C SER A 388 0.13 10.26 -17.95
N GLY A 389 -0.79 9.48 -18.52
CA GLY A 389 -0.75 9.10 -19.92
C GLY A 389 0.27 8.01 -20.24
N ILE A 390 0.78 7.29 -19.24
CA ILE A 390 1.59 6.08 -19.41
C ILE A 390 0.84 5.05 -20.26
N GLN A 391 1.60 4.32 -21.07
CA GLN A 391 1.10 3.30 -21.98
C GLN A 391 2.08 2.14 -22.03
N VAL A 392 1.56 0.93 -21.81
CA VAL A 392 2.27 -0.32 -22.12
C VAL A 392 2.26 -0.49 -23.63
N ARG A 393 3.42 -0.34 -24.27
CA ARG A 393 3.59 -0.44 -25.72
C ARG A 393 3.71 -1.88 -26.19
N TYR A 394 4.43 -2.69 -25.43
CA TYR A 394 4.59 -4.12 -25.68
C TYR A 394 5.00 -4.85 -24.40
N LEU A 395 4.65 -6.13 -24.34
CA LEU A 395 5.26 -7.10 -23.45
C LEU A 395 5.80 -8.24 -24.30
N LYS A 396 7.13 -8.37 -24.41
CA LYS A 396 7.77 -9.46 -25.13
C LYS A 396 8.00 -10.62 -24.16
N ILE A 397 7.58 -11.81 -24.56
CA ILE A 397 7.74 -13.05 -23.79
C ILE A 397 8.73 -13.92 -24.55
N ILE A 398 9.85 -14.28 -23.90
CA ILE A 398 10.93 -15.07 -24.50
C ILE A 398 11.05 -16.35 -23.68
N GLU A 399 10.68 -17.48 -24.26
CA GLU A 399 10.77 -18.80 -23.63
C GLU A 399 11.35 -19.82 -24.61
N LYS A 400 12.17 -20.75 -24.13
CA LYS A 400 12.88 -21.73 -24.98
C LYS A 400 11.92 -22.65 -25.75
N SER A 401 10.79 -22.97 -25.14
CA SER A 401 9.74 -23.79 -25.77
C SER A 401 8.92 -23.04 -26.84
N GLY A 402 9.05 -21.72 -26.94
CA GLY A 402 8.43 -20.92 -28.00
C GLY A 402 6.90 -20.89 -27.98
N TYR A 403 6.25 -21.16 -26.84
CA TYR A 403 4.79 -21.10 -26.77
C TYR A 403 4.26 -19.69 -27.03
N GLN A 404 3.02 -19.62 -27.52
CA GLN A 404 2.29 -18.36 -27.58
C GLN A 404 1.65 -18.06 -26.23
N ALA A 405 1.77 -16.81 -25.77
CA ALA A 405 1.13 -16.31 -24.56
C ALA A 405 0.32 -15.04 -24.86
N LEU A 406 -0.74 -14.82 -24.08
CA LEU A 406 -1.67 -13.72 -24.26
C LEU A 406 -1.46 -12.66 -23.16
N PRO A 407 -0.87 -11.49 -23.49
CA PRO A 407 -0.77 -10.39 -22.55
C PRO A 407 -2.05 -9.53 -22.58
N TRP A 408 -2.57 -9.25 -21.40
CA TRP A 408 -3.72 -8.37 -21.15
C TRP A 408 -3.27 -7.19 -20.31
N VAL A 409 -3.82 -6.01 -20.58
CA VAL A 409 -3.56 -4.82 -19.77
C VAL A 409 -4.85 -4.07 -19.49
N ARG A 410 -5.02 -3.63 -18.24
CA ARG A 410 -6.02 -2.64 -17.87
C ARG A 410 -5.37 -1.49 -17.12
N TYR A 411 -6.03 -0.34 -17.19
CA TYR A 411 -5.59 0.90 -16.58
C TYR A 411 -6.63 1.34 -15.57
N ILE A 412 -6.21 1.70 -14.36
CA ILE A 412 -7.11 2.15 -13.29
C ILE A 412 -6.47 3.39 -12.68
N THR A 413 -7.24 4.47 -12.54
CA THR A 413 -6.83 5.63 -11.76
C THR A 413 -7.69 5.72 -10.52
N GLN A 414 -7.09 5.84 -9.35
CA GLN A 414 -7.76 5.94 -8.06
C GLN A 414 -7.17 7.09 -7.22
N ASN A 415 -7.78 7.37 -6.08
CA ASN A 415 -7.20 8.28 -5.11
C ASN A 415 -5.99 7.63 -4.41
N GLY A 416 -4.94 8.41 -4.19
CA GLY A 416 -4.02 8.18 -3.07
C GLY A 416 -4.45 9.05 -1.90
N ASP A 417 -3.53 9.87 -1.40
CA ASP A 417 -3.83 10.93 -0.43
C ASP A 417 -4.48 12.13 -1.14
N TYR A 418 -5.80 12.06 -1.32
CA TYR A 418 -6.57 13.09 -2.02
C TYR A 418 -7.34 13.97 -1.04
N GLN A 419 -6.68 15.05 -0.60
CA GLN A 419 -7.11 15.89 0.52
C GLN A 419 -7.25 17.37 0.11
N LEU A 420 -8.34 17.99 0.53
CA LEU A 420 -8.62 19.41 0.34
C LEU A 420 -8.87 20.05 1.70
N ARG A 421 -7.96 20.93 2.13
CA ARG A 421 -8.09 21.61 3.43
C ARG A 421 -9.31 22.52 3.42
N THR A 422 -10.12 22.41 4.47
CA THR A 422 -11.26 23.30 4.70
C THR A 422 -10.81 24.60 5.39
N GLN A 423 -11.65 25.64 5.27
CA GLN A 423 -11.54 26.88 6.03
C GLN A 423 -12.00 26.70 7.48
#